data_AF-A0ABD5Q5A2-F1
#
_entry.id   AF-A0ABD5Q5A2-F1
#
_cell.length_a   1.000
_cell.length_b   1.000
_cell.length_c   1.000
_cell.angle_alpha   90.00
_cell.angle_beta   90.00
_cell.angle_gamma   90.00
#
_symmetry.space_group_name_H-M   'P 1'
#
loop_
_entity.id
_entity.type
_entity.pdbx_description
1 polymer ?
#
loop_
_entity_poly.entity_id
_entity_poly.type
_entity_poly.pdbx_seq_one_letter_code
_entity_poly.pdbx_strand_id
1 'polypeptide(L)'
;MCPNRAVLQSALERGEQEGGSVEFKERLTKELHLAEGRMESLAAQLRHRVLSGDGEATYVVGVTDDGGIAGISHEDFSESMDVLSLLAEEAGAHIEDVQTWGIADDGSATERDELFVSNRSEGHDADGLVGVATVREGAMLDTDSEHIVVGTAGHVDHGKSTLVGTLVTGQPDDGEGGTRGYLDVQPHEVERGLSADLSYGVYGFDGEGPVRMDNPHRKSDRARVVEESDRLVSFVDTVGHEPWLRTTIRGLVGQKLDYGLLTVAADDGPTKTTREHLGVLLATELPTMVAITKADIVDDERVAEVEREVERLLRDVGKTPLRVERHGVDAAVEEIDENVVPVVTTSAVTMEGLDALDELFERLPKTTADSGEFRMYIDRTYSVTGVGAVASGTIMSGEVEAGDELLLGPMADGAFREVEVRSIEMHYHRVDKAKAGRIVGIALKGVREADVERGMVLLPADADPQPVREFEAEVVVLNHPTRIGDGYEPVVHLETISEAAEFHPRGGQLLPGDSGATTVRFKFRPYLVEEGQRFVFREGQSKGVGTVTGLNPGDDADD
;
A
#
# COMPACT_ATOMS: atom_id res chain seq x y z
N MET A 1 21.00 -32.48 10.73
CA MET A 1 19.54 -32.50 10.51
C MET A 1 19.18 -31.09 10.08
N CYS A 2 18.59 -30.93 8.89
CA CYS A 2 18.26 -29.60 8.38
C CYS A 2 17.11 -28.99 9.20
N PRO A 3 17.14 -27.68 9.53
CA PRO A 3 16.07 -26.98 10.26
C PRO A 3 14.73 -26.93 9.51
N ASN A 4 14.75 -27.19 8.20
CA ASN A 4 13.71 -26.82 7.23
C ASN A 4 12.51 -27.77 7.06
N ARG A 5 12.37 -28.77 7.93
CA ARG A 5 11.16 -29.64 7.96
C ARG A 5 10.44 -29.64 9.31
N ALA A 6 10.82 -28.73 10.22
CA ALA A 6 10.34 -28.76 11.59
C ALA A 6 8.81 -28.64 11.67
N VAL A 7 8.18 -27.80 10.84
CA VAL A 7 6.73 -27.57 10.84
C VAL A 7 5.97 -28.81 10.35
N LEU A 8 6.30 -29.31 9.15
CA LEU A 8 5.69 -30.53 8.59
C LEU A 8 5.95 -31.75 9.48
N GLN A 9 7.17 -31.95 9.98
CA GLN A 9 7.48 -33.07 10.88
C GLN A 9 6.74 -32.96 12.20
N SER A 10 6.68 -31.77 12.80
CA SER A 10 5.91 -31.54 14.03
C SER A 10 4.42 -31.81 13.82
N ALA A 11 3.84 -31.37 12.69
CA ALA A 11 2.45 -31.64 12.36
C ALA A 11 2.18 -33.15 12.14
N LEU A 12 3.06 -33.83 11.42
CA LEU A 12 2.98 -35.28 11.20
C LEU A 12 3.18 -36.08 12.51
N GLU A 13 4.07 -35.64 13.39
CA GLU A 13 4.34 -36.27 14.70
C GLU A 13 3.19 -36.06 15.70
N ARG A 14 2.54 -34.89 15.66
CA ARG A 14 1.31 -34.62 16.44
C ARG A 14 0.18 -35.53 15.99
N GLY A 15 0.11 -35.82 14.69
CA GLY A 15 -0.85 -36.73 14.08
C GLY A 15 -2.26 -36.16 14.06
N GLU A 16 -3.12 -36.71 13.19
CA GLU A 16 -4.55 -36.45 13.28
C GLU A 16 -5.13 -37.12 14.54
N GLN A 17 -5.78 -36.33 15.38
CA GLN A 17 -6.46 -36.80 16.59
C GLN A 17 -7.94 -36.42 16.53
N GLU A 18 -8.80 -37.33 16.97
CA GLU A 18 -10.25 -37.09 17.06
C GLU A 18 -10.51 -35.94 18.05
N GLY A 19 -10.93 -34.78 17.53
CA GLY A 19 -11.14 -33.55 18.32
C GLY A 19 -9.89 -32.71 18.62
N GLY A 20 -8.73 -33.04 18.02
CA GLY A 20 -7.49 -32.25 18.14
C GLY A 20 -7.43 -31.06 17.17
N SER A 21 -6.37 -30.27 17.22
CA SER A 21 -6.20 -29.11 16.31
C SER A 21 -5.59 -29.46 14.94
N VAL A 22 -5.10 -30.69 14.74
CA VAL A 22 -4.46 -31.13 13.48
C VAL A 22 -5.40 -32.03 12.66
N GLU A 23 -5.59 -31.72 11.38
CA GLU A 23 -6.36 -32.50 10.39
C GLU A 23 -5.45 -32.90 9.21
N PHE A 24 -5.56 -34.14 8.73
CA PHE A 24 -4.92 -34.57 7.49
C PHE A 24 -5.93 -34.66 6.35
N LYS A 25 -5.47 -34.27 5.15
CA LYS A 25 -6.23 -34.42 3.91
C LYS A 25 -5.33 -34.81 2.77
N GLU A 26 -5.74 -35.83 2.03
CA GLU A 26 -5.07 -36.13 0.76
C GLU A 26 -5.38 -35.01 -0.24
N ARG A 27 -6.65 -34.62 -0.35
CA ARG A 27 -7.13 -33.52 -1.21
C ARG A 27 -8.50 -33.02 -0.73
N LEU A 28 -8.77 -31.74 -0.95
CA LEU A 28 -10.10 -31.13 -0.85
C LEU A 28 -10.58 -30.73 -2.25
N THR A 29 -11.86 -30.91 -2.54
CA THR A 29 -12.46 -30.62 -3.86
C THR A 29 -13.81 -29.95 -3.74
N LYS A 30 -14.13 -29.06 -4.67
CA LYS A 30 -15.38 -28.29 -4.65
C LYS A 30 -16.60 -29.23 -4.73
N GLU A 31 -16.56 -30.22 -5.62
CA GLU A 31 -17.68 -31.16 -5.83
C GLU A 31 -18.03 -32.01 -4.60
N LEU A 32 -17.03 -32.44 -3.83
CA LEU A 32 -17.26 -33.35 -2.69
C LEU A 32 -17.41 -32.62 -1.37
N HIS A 33 -16.61 -31.58 -1.14
CA HIS A 33 -16.48 -30.96 0.18
C HIS A 33 -17.37 -29.73 0.35
N LEU A 34 -17.76 -29.09 -0.75
CA LEU A 34 -18.71 -27.97 -0.75
C LEU A 34 -20.14 -28.40 -1.14
N ALA A 35 -20.40 -29.71 -1.23
CA ALA A 35 -21.75 -30.22 -1.44
C ALA A 35 -22.67 -29.83 -0.27
N GLU A 36 -23.94 -29.53 -0.60
CA GLU A 36 -24.96 -29.05 0.35
C GLU A 36 -25.07 -30.00 1.56
N GLY A 37 -25.00 -29.44 2.78
CA GLY A 37 -24.97 -30.17 4.06
C GLY A 37 -23.62 -30.80 4.46
N ARG A 38 -22.72 -31.07 3.51
CA ARG A 38 -21.35 -31.53 3.82
C ARG A 38 -20.42 -30.38 4.18
N MET A 39 -20.56 -29.24 3.50
CA MET A 39 -19.84 -28.00 3.82
C MET A 39 -20.08 -27.58 5.27
N GLU A 40 -21.34 -27.49 5.70
CA GLU A 40 -21.74 -27.13 7.06
C GLU A 40 -21.13 -28.06 8.12
N SER A 41 -21.12 -29.38 7.84
CA SER A 41 -20.50 -30.37 8.73
C SER A 41 -18.99 -30.21 8.85
N LEU A 42 -18.31 -29.91 7.73
CA LEU A 42 -16.86 -29.71 7.70
C LEU A 42 -16.47 -28.39 8.35
N ALA A 43 -17.24 -27.32 8.13
CA ALA A 43 -17.04 -26.03 8.79
C ALA A 43 -17.24 -26.15 10.31
N ALA A 44 -18.27 -26.87 10.76
CA ALA A 44 -18.46 -27.16 12.19
C ALA A 44 -17.29 -27.96 12.79
N GLN A 45 -16.76 -28.93 12.03
CA GLN A 45 -15.56 -29.67 12.43
C GLN A 45 -14.34 -28.75 12.52
N LEU A 46 -14.11 -27.90 11.52
CA LEU A 46 -13.02 -26.93 11.49
C LEU A 46 -13.10 -26.00 12.70
N ARG A 47 -14.27 -25.40 12.95
CA ARG A 47 -14.50 -24.52 14.11
C ARG A 47 -14.16 -25.22 15.42
N HIS A 48 -14.55 -26.48 15.56
CA HIS A 48 -14.20 -27.27 16.73
C HIS A 48 -12.69 -27.47 16.87
N ARG A 49 -11.97 -27.74 15.79
CA ARG A 49 -10.51 -27.91 15.79
C ARG A 49 -9.77 -26.63 16.18
N VAL A 50 -10.21 -25.50 15.64
CA VAL A 50 -9.68 -24.16 15.97
C VAL A 50 -9.86 -23.88 17.46
N LEU A 51 -11.06 -24.12 18.00
CA LEU A 51 -11.33 -23.96 19.44
C LEU A 51 -10.49 -24.92 20.30
N SER A 52 -10.29 -26.16 19.85
CA SER A 52 -9.47 -27.15 20.56
C SER A 52 -7.97 -26.83 20.55
N GLY A 53 -7.52 -25.98 19.63
CA GLY A 53 -6.12 -25.53 19.51
C GLY A 53 -5.87 -24.12 20.02
N ASP A 54 -6.69 -23.62 20.94
CA ASP A 54 -6.59 -22.26 21.50
C ASP A 54 -6.63 -21.16 20.42
N GLY A 55 -7.54 -21.31 19.45
CA GLY A 55 -7.75 -20.36 18.35
C GLY A 55 -6.98 -20.70 17.07
N GLU A 56 -6.31 -21.87 17.00
CA GLU A 56 -5.52 -22.30 15.84
C GLU A 56 -5.81 -23.77 15.49
N ALA A 57 -5.89 -24.08 14.20
CA ALA A 57 -5.93 -25.43 13.64
C ALA A 57 -4.89 -25.60 12.53
N THR A 58 -4.35 -26.80 12.39
CA THR A 58 -3.35 -27.14 11.37
C THR A 58 -3.93 -28.15 10.40
N TYR A 59 -3.98 -27.82 9.10
CA TYR A 59 -4.41 -28.72 8.04
C TYR A 59 -3.20 -29.15 7.21
N VAL A 60 -2.90 -30.45 7.20
CA VAL A 60 -1.83 -31.00 6.38
C VAL A 60 -2.43 -31.62 5.12
N VAL A 61 -2.20 -30.99 3.97
CA VAL A 61 -2.77 -31.33 2.67
C VAL A 61 -1.74 -32.05 1.79
N GLY A 62 -2.17 -33.07 1.05
CA GLY A 62 -1.28 -33.97 0.31
C GLY A 62 -0.75 -35.13 1.18
N VAL A 63 -1.44 -35.45 2.28
CA VAL A 63 -1.10 -36.53 3.22
C VAL A 63 -2.31 -37.42 3.42
N THR A 64 -2.09 -38.73 3.45
CA THR A 64 -3.11 -39.74 3.80
C THR A 64 -3.53 -39.63 5.27
N ASP A 65 -4.70 -40.16 5.61
CA ASP A 65 -5.24 -40.14 6.99
C ASP A 65 -4.28 -40.76 8.04
N ASP A 66 -3.41 -41.69 7.62
CA ASP A 66 -2.39 -42.31 8.49
C ASP A 66 -1.09 -41.49 8.60
N GLY A 67 -1.03 -40.28 8.03
CA GLY A 67 0.15 -39.42 8.05
C GLY A 67 1.21 -39.75 6.98
N GLY A 68 0.89 -40.62 6.03
CA GLY A 68 1.75 -40.92 4.88
C GLY A 68 1.70 -39.82 3.83
N ILE A 69 2.85 -39.33 3.36
CA ILE A 69 2.92 -38.30 2.31
C ILE A 69 2.43 -38.90 0.98
N ALA A 70 1.27 -38.44 0.52
CA ALA A 70 0.67 -38.90 -0.74
C ALA A 70 1.22 -38.09 -1.93
N GLY A 71 1.29 -36.76 -1.76
CA GLY A 71 1.62 -35.85 -2.83
C GLY A 71 0.49 -35.63 -3.81
N ILE A 72 0.14 -34.37 -4.05
CA ILE A 72 -0.88 -34.00 -5.03
C ILE A 72 -0.32 -33.04 -6.08
N SER A 73 -1.00 -32.90 -7.21
CA SER A 73 -0.56 -31.95 -8.23
C SER A 73 -0.71 -30.50 -7.74
N HIS A 74 -0.07 -29.55 -8.42
CA HIS A 74 -0.18 -28.13 -8.08
C HIS A 74 -1.62 -27.61 -8.22
N GLU A 75 -2.33 -28.09 -9.25
CA GLU A 75 -3.73 -27.74 -9.49
C GLU A 75 -4.64 -28.27 -8.37
N ASP A 76 -4.41 -29.51 -7.94
CA ASP A 76 -5.17 -30.16 -6.87
C ASP A 76 -4.90 -29.52 -5.50
N PHE A 77 -3.66 -29.09 -5.25
CA PHE A 77 -3.29 -28.37 -4.04
C PHE A 77 -3.96 -26.99 -4.00
N SER A 78 -3.94 -26.26 -5.12
CA SER A 78 -4.63 -24.97 -5.23
C SER A 78 -6.13 -25.11 -4.97
N GLU A 79 -6.81 -26.08 -5.62
CA GLU A 79 -8.22 -26.33 -5.37
C GLU A 79 -8.49 -26.69 -3.89
N SER A 80 -7.56 -27.43 -3.27
CA SER A 80 -7.70 -27.79 -1.86
C SER A 80 -7.64 -26.59 -0.93
N MET A 81 -6.81 -25.58 -1.25
CA MET A 81 -6.74 -24.33 -0.51
C MET A 81 -8.00 -23.48 -0.69
N ASP A 82 -8.54 -23.38 -1.92
CA ASP A 82 -9.82 -22.69 -2.17
C ASP A 82 -10.94 -23.26 -1.28
N VAL A 83 -11.06 -24.59 -1.27
CA VAL A 83 -12.08 -25.30 -0.49
C VAL A 83 -11.86 -25.10 1.01
N LEU A 84 -10.60 -25.16 1.47
CA LEU A 84 -10.28 -24.92 2.87
C LEU A 84 -10.59 -23.48 3.29
N SER A 85 -10.38 -22.50 2.42
CA SER A 85 -10.71 -21.08 2.69
C SER A 85 -12.22 -20.93 2.93
N LEU A 86 -13.04 -21.47 2.02
CA LEU A 86 -14.51 -21.42 2.16
C LEU A 86 -15.02 -22.15 3.41
N LEU A 87 -14.37 -23.25 3.81
CA LEU A 87 -14.68 -23.95 5.05
C LEU A 87 -14.26 -23.15 6.28
N ALA A 88 -13.13 -22.44 6.22
CA ALA A 88 -12.66 -21.58 7.29
C ALA A 88 -13.60 -20.38 7.47
N GLU A 89 -14.00 -19.74 6.38
CA GLU A 89 -14.96 -18.62 6.39
C GLU A 89 -16.29 -19.02 7.05
N GLU A 90 -16.91 -20.12 6.62
CA GLU A 90 -18.13 -20.64 7.22
C GLU A 90 -17.94 -21.02 8.70
N ALA A 91 -16.71 -21.42 9.07
CA ALA A 91 -16.34 -21.72 10.45
C ALA A 91 -16.08 -20.46 11.31
N GLY A 92 -16.04 -19.25 10.74
CA GLY A 92 -15.65 -18.03 11.45
C GLY A 92 -14.14 -17.94 11.70
N ALA A 93 -13.36 -18.44 10.74
CA ALA A 93 -11.91 -18.57 10.77
C ALA A 93 -11.31 -18.15 9.42
N HIS A 94 -9.98 -18.08 9.33
CA HIS A 94 -9.26 -17.83 8.07
C HIS A 94 -7.93 -18.60 8.02
N ILE A 95 -7.37 -18.78 6.82
CA ILE A 95 -6.05 -19.40 6.65
C ILE A 95 -4.97 -18.33 6.90
N GLU A 96 -4.19 -18.47 7.97
CA GLU A 96 -3.13 -17.55 8.38
C GLU A 96 -1.84 -17.75 7.55
N ASP A 97 -1.42 -19.00 7.36
CA ASP A 97 -0.16 -19.35 6.67
C ASP A 97 -0.30 -20.65 5.89
N VAL A 98 0.46 -20.79 4.79
CA VAL A 98 0.56 -22.04 4.02
C VAL A 98 2.00 -22.28 3.59
N GLN A 99 2.57 -23.38 4.08
CA GLN A 99 3.91 -23.85 3.70
C GLN A 99 3.82 -25.08 2.81
N THR A 100 4.66 -25.19 1.79
CA THR A 100 4.63 -26.30 0.81
C THR A 100 6.00 -26.92 0.57
N TRP A 101 6.02 -28.21 0.25
CA TRP A 101 7.20 -29.00 -0.06
C TRP A 101 6.94 -29.89 -1.27
N GLY A 102 7.92 -30.00 -2.18
CA GLY A 102 7.87 -30.93 -3.32
C GLY A 102 8.34 -32.33 -2.93
N ILE A 103 7.83 -33.36 -3.60
CA ILE A 103 8.15 -34.76 -3.34
C ILE A 103 9.07 -35.30 -4.43
N ALA A 104 10.21 -35.84 -4.02
CA ALA A 104 11.14 -36.52 -4.91
C ALA A 104 10.71 -37.98 -5.19
N ASP A 105 11.21 -38.57 -6.27
CA ASP A 105 10.90 -39.94 -6.74
C ASP A 105 11.08 -41.07 -5.69
N ASP A 106 11.76 -40.82 -4.58
CA ASP A 106 11.97 -41.77 -3.48
C ASP A 106 10.94 -41.64 -2.32
N GLY A 107 9.91 -40.81 -2.49
CA GLY A 107 8.88 -40.53 -1.48
C GLY A 107 9.34 -39.58 -0.37
N SER A 108 10.51 -38.94 -0.52
CA SER A 108 11.00 -37.94 0.43
C SER A 108 10.64 -36.51 -0.02
N ALA A 109 10.10 -35.70 0.90
CA ALA A 109 9.70 -34.32 0.61
C ALA A 109 10.90 -33.36 0.60
N THR A 110 11.46 -33.01 -0.55
CA THR A 110 12.51 -31.99 -0.65
C THR A 110 11.92 -30.58 -0.59
N GLU A 111 12.42 -29.77 0.31
CA GLU A 111 12.19 -28.34 0.26
C GLU A 111 12.90 -27.76 -0.98
N ARG A 112 12.24 -26.87 -1.72
CA ARG A 112 12.90 -26.13 -2.80
C ARG A 112 13.50 -24.87 -2.19
N ASP A 113 14.83 -24.85 -2.07
CA ASP A 113 15.61 -23.69 -1.63
C ASP A 113 15.48 -22.55 -2.67
N GLU A 114 15.17 -21.34 -2.22
CA GLU A 114 14.88 -20.15 -3.05
C GLU A 114 16.13 -19.57 -3.78
N LEU A 115 17.27 -20.25 -3.71
CA LEU A 115 18.49 -19.85 -4.41
C LEU A 115 19.13 -21.05 -5.12
N PHE A 116 19.31 -20.90 -6.44
CA PHE A 116 19.98 -21.81 -7.40
C PHE A 116 19.13 -22.94 -8.02
N VAL A 117 18.42 -22.62 -9.11
CA VAL A 117 18.50 -23.39 -10.37
C VAL A 117 18.48 -22.42 -11.55
N SER A 118 19.65 -22.06 -12.04
CA SER A 118 19.80 -21.59 -13.41
C SER A 118 19.85 -22.80 -14.35
N ASN A 119 19.10 -22.72 -15.45
CA ASN A 119 19.18 -23.58 -16.63
C ASN A 119 19.04 -25.10 -16.40
N ARG A 120 17.81 -25.61 -16.41
CA ARG A 120 17.48 -26.82 -17.19
C ARG A 120 16.09 -26.70 -17.82
N SER A 121 16.08 -26.95 -19.12
CA SER A 121 14.96 -26.95 -20.04
C SER A 121 14.02 -28.14 -19.82
N GLU A 122 12.74 -27.92 -20.13
CA GLU A 122 11.74 -28.86 -20.64
C GLU A 122 11.77 -30.32 -20.12
N GLY A 123 10.80 -30.63 -19.25
CA GLY A 123 10.27 -31.98 -19.04
C GLY A 123 10.50 -32.53 -17.63
N HIS A 124 9.45 -32.50 -16.79
CA HIS A 124 8.93 -33.56 -15.90
C HIS A 124 7.89 -32.92 -14.95
N ASP A 125 6.62 -32.89 -15.37
CA ASP A 125 5.47 -32.58 -14.51
C ASP A 125 5.13 -33.79 -13.62
N ALA A 126 6.02 -34.17 -12.70
CA ALA A 126 5.84 -35.36 -11.86
C ALA A 126 6.25 -35.21 -10.39
N ASP A 127 6.48 -33.98 -9.91
CA ASP A 127 6.78 -33.75 -8.49
C ASP A 127 5.46 -33.45 -7.74
N GLY A 128 5.00 -34.38 -6.91
CA GLY A 128 3.86 -34.17 -6.02
C GLY A 128 4.15 -33.12 -4.95
N LEU A 129 3.12 -32.42 -4.48
CA LEU A 129 3.19 -31.42 -3.41
C LEU A 129 2.52 -31.90 -2.14
N VAL A 130 3.10 -31.49 -1.01
CA VAL A 130 2.50 -31.56 0.32
C VAL A 130 2.57 -30.18 0.96
N GLY A 131 1.57 -29.80 1.75
CA GLY A 131 1.58 -28.52 2.44
C GLY A 131 0.91 -28.55 3.79
N VAL A 132 1.25 -27.57 4.61
CA VAL A 132 0.68 -27.34 5.94
C VAL A 132 0.04 -25.96 5.91
N ALA A 133 -1.26 -25.90 6.14
CA ALA A 133 -2.03 -24.68 6.30
C ALA A 133 -2.35 -24.46 7.79
N THR A 134 -2.10 -23.26 8.29
CA THR A 134 -2.51 -22.82 9.63
C THR A 134 -3.80 -22.03 9.50
N VAL A 135 -4.81 -22.40 10.27
CA VAL A 135 -6.16 -21.80 10.24
C VAL A 135 -6.44 -21.21 11.61
N ARG A 136 -6.83 -19.93 11.67
CA ARG A 136 -7.07 -19.21 12.94
C ARG A 136 -8.50 -18.75 13.12
N GLU A 137 -8.92 -18.68 14.38
CA GLU A 137 -10.18 -18.06 14.79
C GLU A 137 -10.19 -16.56 14.46
N GLY A 138 -11.34 -16.08 14.00
CA GLY A 138 -11.54 -14.69 13.59
C GLY A 138 -12.15 -14.65 12.20
N ALA A 139 -13.28 -13.96 12.07
CA ALA A 139 -13.79 -13.59 10.76
C ALA A 139 -12.71 -12.78 10.05
N MET A 140 -12.45 -13.07 8.77
CA MET A 140 -11.72 -12.14 7.91
C MET A 140 -12.36 -10.77 8.13
N LEU A 141 -11.54 -9.78 8.46
CA LEU A 141 -12.03 -8.43 8.70
C LEU A 141 -12.87 -8.01 7.50
N ASP A 142 -14.15 -7.80 7.74
CA ASP A 142 -15.02 -6.98 6.92
C ASP A 142 -14.55 -5.53 7.15
N THR A 143 -13.34 -5.23 6.66
CA THR A 143 -12.59 -3.99 6.93
C THR A 143 -13.15 -2.85 6.06
N ASP A 144 -14.46 -2.84 5.92
CA ASP A 144 -15.17 -2.29 4.77
C ASP A 144 -15.42 -0.78 4.88
N SER A 145 -14.98 -0.11 5.95
CA SER A 145 -15.25 1.33 6.10
C SER A 145 -14.23 2.19 6.86
N GLU A 146 -13.19 1.65 7.50
CA GLU A 146 -12.34 2.48 8.40
C GLU A 146 -10.83 2.25 8.20
N HIS A 147 -10.34 2.44 6.97
CA HIS A 147 -8.91 2.53 6.71
C HIS A 147 -8.59 3.88 6.10
N ILE A 148 -7.73 4.65 6.77
CA ILE A 148 -7.20 5.91 6.25
C ILE A 148 -5.73 5.76 5.87
N VAL A 149 -5.33 6.42 4.78
CA VAL A 149 -3.96 6.47 4.30
C VAL A 149 -3.41 7.89 4.44
N VAL A 150 -2.30 8.03 5.16
CA VAL A 150 -1.69 9.32 5.47
C VAL A 150 -0.31 9.42 4.80
N GLY A 151 -0.13 10.41 3.92
CA GLY A 151 1.18 10.69 3.31
C GLY A 151 1.98 11.67 4.15
N THR A 152 3.21 11.32 4.54
CA THR A 152 4.08 12.29 5.24
C THR A 152 4.75 13.22 4.24
N ALA A 153 5.02 14.46 4.66
CA ALA A 153 5.80 15.40 3.88
C ALA A 153 6.60 16.33 4.79
N GLY A 154 7.75 16.81 4.33
CA GLY A 154 8.56 17.77 5.08
C GLY A 154 10.04 17.69 4.74
N HIS A 155 10.82 18.64 5.25
CA HIS A 155 12.27 18.70 4.98
C HIS A 155 13.02 17.49 5.53
N VAL A 156 14.27 17.29 5.08
CA VAL A 156 15.18 16.33 5.71
C VAL A 156 15.36 16.69 7.17
N ASP A 157 15.53 15.68 8.01
CA ASP A 157 15.71 15.82 9.47
C ASP A 157 14.56 16.47 10.24
N HIS A 158 13.40 16.74 9.63
CA HIS A 158 12.20 17.18 10.36
C HIS A 158 11.46 16.03 11.09
N GLY A 159 12.05 14.84 11.17
CA GLY A 159 11.51 13.75 11.99
C GLY A 159 10.27 13.03 11.42
N LYS A 160 10.01 13.07 10.11
CA LYS A 160 8.92 12.31 9.44
C LYS A 160 8.91 10.82 9.81
N SER A 161 9.98 10.13 9.43
CA SER A 161 10.13 8.69 9.63
C SER A 161 10.22 8.32 11.12
N THR A 162 10.86 9.17 11.92
CA THR A 162 10.91 9.03 13.38
C THR A 162 9.52 9.11 14.00
N LEU A 163 8.73 10.11 13.64
CA LEU A 163 7.35 10.28 14.13
C LEU A 163 6.48 9.09 13.73
N VAL A 164 6.53 8.65 12.47
CA VAL A 164 5.78 7.48 12.01
C VAL A 164 6.23 6.20 12.72
N GLY A 165 7.54 5.97 12.86
CA GLY A 165 8.07 4.81 13.58
C GLY A 165 7.63 4.78 15.05
N THR A 166 7.58 5.95 15.69
CA THR A 166 7.10 6.12 17.07
C THR A 166 5.60 5.84 17.17
N LEU A 167 4.77 6.35 16.25
CA LEU A 167 3.33 6.07 16.21
C LEU A 167 3.03 4.58 16.02
N VAL A 168 3.72 3.94 15.08
CA VAL A 168 3.50 2.53 14.70
C VAL A 168 3.89 1.55 15.81
N THR A 169 4.87 1.89 16.64
CA THR A 169 5.39 1.02 17.71
C THR A 169 4.92 1.43 19.10
N GLY A 170 4.56 2.71 19.28
CA GLY A 170 4.25 3.29 20.58
C GLY A 170 5.48 3.44 21.47
N GLN A 171 6.68 3.26 20.93
CA GLN A 171 7.94 3.35 21.66
C GLN A 171 8.57 4.72 21.47
N PRO A 172 9.04 5.38 22.55
CA PRO A 172 9.74 6.64 22.43
C PRO A 172 11.04 6.49 21.64
N ASP A 173 11.35 7.49 20.84
CA ASP A 173 12.63 7.59 20.14
C ASP A 173 13.79 7.86 21.10
N ASP A 174 14.99 7.44 20.70
CA ASP A 174 16.22 7.64 21.47
C ASP A 174 16.82 9.05 21.30
N GLY A 175 16.21 9.90 20.47
CA GLY A 175 16.69 11.24 20.13
C GLY A 175 17.73 11.25 19.00
N GLU A 176 18.17 10.07 18.55
CA GLU A 176 19.05 9.89 17.40
C GLU A 176 18.28 9.30 16.18
N GLY A 177 16.96 9.18 16.29
CA GLY A 177 16.08 8.67 15.25
C GLY A 177 16.04 7.15 15.17
N GLY A 178 16.32 6.43 16.26
CA GLY A 178 16.31 4.97 16.31
C GLY A 178 15.00 4.33 15.81
N THR A 179 13.86 4.96 16.07
CA THR A 179 12.53 4.49 15.61
C THR A 179 12.37 4.54 14.09
N ARG A 180 13.14 5.37 13.36
CA ARG A 180 13.11 5.39 11.90
C ARG A 180 13.56 4.06 11.30
N GLY A 181 14.44 3.33 11.99
CA GLY A 181 14.99 2.05 11.54
C GLY A 181 13.93 0.97 11.34
N TYR A 182 12.72 1.19 11.88
CA TYR A 182 11.55 0.33 11.68
C TYR A 182 10.88 0.51 10.31
N LEU A 183 11.14 1.64 9.65
CA LEU A 183 10.64 1.97 8.33
C LEU A 183 11.71 1.75 7.24
N ASP A 184 12.99 1.71 7.61
CA ASP A 184 14.08 1.47 6.67
C ASP A 184 14.01 0.03 6.14
N VAL A 185 13.83 -0.11 4.82
CA VAL A 185 13.71 -1.40 4.13
C VAL A 185 15.04 -1.83 3.53
N GLN A 186 15.91 -0.86 3.22
CA GLN A 186 17.18 -1.10 2.53
C GLN A 186 18.39 -1.00 3.49
N PRO A 187 19.40 -1.89 3.37
CA PRO A 187 20.59 -1.84 4.23
C PRO A 187 21.33 -0.49 4.22
N HIS A 188 21.29 0.24 3.11
CA HIS A 188 21.95 1.54 2.97
C HIS A 188 21.15 2.70 3.60
N GLU A 189 19.84 2.55 3.81
CA GLU A 189 19.02 3.52 4.57
C GLU A 189 19.44 3.50 6.03
N VAL A 190 19.57 2.28 6.60
CA VAL A 190 20.03 2.05 7.97
C VAL A 190 21.47 2.55 8.20
N GLU A 191 22.40 2.26 7.27
CA GLU A 191 23.81 2.67 7.41
C GLU A 191 24.00 4.21 7.36
N ARG A 192 23.18 4.90 6.55
CA ARG A 192 23.33 6.34 6.31
C ARG A 192 22.38 7.19 7.14
N GLY A 193 21.35 6.58 7.72
CA GLY A 193 20.30 7.28 8.43
C GLY A 193 19.43 8.16 7.53
N LEU A 194 19.23 7.76 6.28
CA LEU A 194 18.49 8.53 5.28
C LEU A 194 17.58 7.59 4.49
N SER A 195 16.28 7.84 4.51
CA SER A 195 15.30 7.12 3.68
C SER A 195 15.57 7.41 2.19
N ALA A 196 15.54 6.38 1.35
CA ALA A 196 15.88 6.44 -0.06
C ALA A 196 14.69 6.09 -0.97
N ASP A 197 13.77 5.25 -0.49
CA ASP A 197 12.50 4.94 -1.15
C ASP A 197 11.31 5.21 -0.23
N LEU A 198 10.09 5.00 -0.75
CA LEU A 198 8.88 5.02 0.05
C LEU A 198 8.84 3.85 1.02
N SER A 199 8.55 4.18 2.27
CA SER A 199 8.33 3.22 3.35
C SER A 199 6.86 3.24 3.78
N TYR A 200 6.37 2.08 4.18
CA TYR A 200 4.99 1.91 4.60
C TYR A 200 4.94 1.48 6.07
N GLY A 201 4.31 2.32 6.89
CA GLY A 201 3.97 2.04 8.27
C GLY A 201 2.48 1.72 8.38
N VAL A 202 2.10 0.88 9.35
CA VAL A 202 0.69 0.59 9.64
C VAL A 202 0.52 0.41 11.14
N TYR A 203 -0.53 1.00 11.67
CA TYR A 203 -1.07 0.68 12.99
C TYR A 203 -2.59 0.79 12.94
N GLY A 204 -3.27 0.39 14.00
CA GLY A 204 -4.72 0.48 14.03
C GLY A 204 -5.26 0.79 15.40
N PHE A 205 -6.58 0.64 15.51
CA PHE A 205 -7.35 0.88 16.73
C PHE A 205 -8.36 -0.24 16.90
N ASP A 206 -8.59 -0.60 18.16
CA ASP A 206 -9.65 -1.49 18.61
C ASP A 206 -10.49 -0.80 19.71
N GLY A 207 -11.46 -1.51 20.28
CA GLY A 207 -12.28 -1.01 21.39
C GLY A 207 -11.53 -0.64 22.68
N GLU A 208 -10.24 -0.96 22.81
CA GLU A 208 -9.38 -0.65 23.96
C GLU A 208 -8.37 0.47 23.69
N GLY A 209 -8.05 0.76 22.42
CA GLY A 209 -7.19 1.86 21.99
C GLY A 209 -6.31 1.50 20.79
N PRO A 210 -5.12 2.13 20.64
CA PRO A 210 -4.27 1.86 19.48
C PRO A 210 -3.60 0.48 19.54
N VAL A 211 -3.77 -0.30 18.49
CA VAL A 211 -3.10 -1.58 18.22
C VAL A 211 -1.80 -1.32 17.47
N ARG A 212 -0.67 -1.69 18.09
CA ARG A 212 0.68 -1.35 17.61
C ARG A 212 1.57 -2.58 17.44
N MET A 213 2.66 -2.41 16.70
CA MET A 213 3.66 -3.46 16.52
C MET A 213 4.50 -3.65 17.79
N ASP A 214 4.56 -4.88 18.30
CA ASP A 214 5.45 -5.23 19.43
C ASP A 214 6.91 -5.28 18.99
N ASN A 215 7.15 -5.88 17.82
CA ASN A 215 8.45 -5.99 17.20
C ASN A 215 8.35 -5.65 15.70
N PRO A 216 8.65 -4.41 15.30
CA PRO A 216 8.54 -3.95 13.91
C PRO A 216 9.47 -4.67 12.91
N HIS A 217 10.46 -5.43 13.39
CA HIS A 217 11.30 -6.28 12.54
C HIS A 217 10.66 -7.63 12.20
N ARG A 218 9.55 -7.99 12.83
CA ARG A 218 8.79 -9.22 12.55
C ARG A 218 7.66 -8.91 11.58
N LYS A 219 7.66 -9.58 10.43
CA LYS A 219 6.59 -9.42 9.42
C LYS A 219 5.22 -9.85 9.97
N SER A 220 5.19 -10.89 10.82
CA SER A 220 3.98 -11.39 11.49
C SER A 220 3.29 -10.32 12.35
N ASP A 221 4.05 -9.38 12.93
CA ASP A 221 3.46 -8.35 13.79
C ASP A 221 2.67 -7.33 12.97
N ARG A 222 3.05 -7.11 11.70
CA ARG A 222 2.25 -6.27 10.77
C ARG A 222 0.93 -6.95 10.44
N ALA A 223 0.94 -8.26 10.20
CA ALA A 223 -0.27 -9.04 9.95
C ALA A 223 -1.20 -9.01 11.18
N ARG A 224 -0.66 -9.23 12.39
CA ARG A 224 -1.43 -9.12 13.65
C ARG A 224 -2.12 -7.77 13.81
N VAL A 225 -1.39 -6.67 13.59
CA VAL A 225 -1.97 -5.32 13.65
C VAL A 225 -3.12 -5.18 12.66
N VAL A 226 -2.96 -5.69 11.44
CA VAL A 226 -4.04 -5.67 10.46
C VAL A 226 -5.24 -6.47 10.97
N GLU A 227 -5.03 -7.69 11.47
CA GLU A 227 -6.05 -8.64 11.93
C GLU A 227 -6.83 -8.20 13.18
N GLU A 228 -6.16 -7.59 14.15
CA GLU A 228 -6.76 -7.26 15.45
C GLU A 228 -7.43 -5.88 15.48
N SER A 229 -7.26 -5.06 14.44
CA SER A 229 -7.76 -3.69 14.43
C SER A 229 -9.14 -3.57 13.80
N ASP A 230 -10.07 -2.92 14.49
CA ASP A 230 -11.35 -2.46 13.95
C ASP A 230 -11.16 -1.36 12.90
N ARG A 231 -10.09 -0.57 13.05
CA ARG A 231 -9.74 0.57 12.20
C ARG A 231 -8.26 0.63 11.93
N LEU A 232 -7.87 0.97 10.70
CA LEU A 232 -6.47 1.00 10.27
C LEU A 232 -6.01 2.40 9.85
N VAL A 233 -4.73 2.66 10.10
CA VAL A 233 -4.01 3.84 9.61
C VAL A 233 -2.73 3.36 8.96
N SER A 234 -2.63 3.58 7.64
CA SER A 234 -1.38 3.34 6.91
C SER A 234 -0.68 4.66 6.61
N PHE A 235 0.62 4.69 6.84
CA PHE A 235 1.47 5.80 6.47
C PHE A 235 2.24 5.48 5.20
N VAL A 236 2.20 6.42 4.24
CA VAL A 236 3.17 6.49 3.15
C VAL A 236 4.24 7.48 3.57
N ASP A 237 5.34 6.97 4.14
CA ASP A 237 6.43 7.81 4.58
C ASP A 237 7.29 8.24 3.38
N THR A 238 7.38 9.56 3.17
CA THR A 238 8.11 10.11 2.04
C THR A 238 9.50 10.62 2.41
N VAL A 239 10.38 10.58 1.42
CA VAL A 239 11.75 11.10 1.56
C VAL A 239 11.73 12.63 1.67
N GLY A 240 12.51 13.20 2.60
CA GLY A 240 12.58 14.65 2.80
C GLY A 240 13.75 15.37 2.12
N HIS A 241 14.68 14.62 1.54
CA HIS A 241 15.92 15.16 1.00
C HIS A 241 15.75 15.59 -0.47
N GLU A 242 16.12 16.84 -0.80
CA GLU A 242 15.74 17.55 -2.04
C GLU A 242 16.03 16.76 -3.36
N PRO A 243 17.20 16.10 -3.54
CA PRO A 243 17.45 15.17 -4.65
C PRO A 243 16.40 14.07 -4.89
N TRP A 244 15.67 13.68 -3.86
CA TRP A 244 14.69 12.59 -3.88
C TRP A 244 13.25 13.07 -3.93
N LEU A 245 13.01 14.34 -4.27
CA LEU A 245 11.67 14.91 -4.47
C LEU A 245 10.81 14.07 -5.44
N ARG A 246 11.44 13.36 -6.40
CA ARG A 246 10.74 12.39 -7.26
C ARG A 246 10.02 11.29 -6.46
N THR A 247 10.67 10.78 -5.42
CA THR A 247 10.13 9.75 -4.53
C THR A 247 9.00 10.33 -3.68
N THR A 248 9.15 11.56 -3.18
CA THR A 248 8.08 12.28 -2.47
C THR A 248 6.84 12.46 -3.34
N ILE A 249 7.00 12.96 -4.56
CA ILE A 249 5.89 13.14 -5.51
C ILE A 249 5.24 11.78 -5.82
N ARG A 250 6.03 10.71 -5.99
CA ARG A 250 5.50 9.35 -6.16
C ARG A 250 4.61 8.93 -4.99
N GLY A 251 5.00 9.23 -3.75
CA GLY A 251 4.22 8.89 -2.56
C GLY A 251 2.97 9.74 -2.38
N LEU A 252 3.02 11.02 -2.77
CA LEU A 252 1.91 11.95 -2.60
C LEU A 252 0.89 11.93 -3.75
N VAL A 253 1.34 11.71 -4.98
CA VAL A 253 0.50 11.75 -6.20
C VAL A 253 0.13 10.35 -6.67
N GLY A 254 1.00 9.36 -6.48
CA GLY A 254 0.78 7.99 -6.97
C GLY A 254 0.09 7.06 -5.98
N GLN A 255 -0.43 7.61 -4.88
CA GLN A 255 -1.14 6.86 -3.84
C GLN A 255 -2.47 7.54 -3.57
N LYS A 256 -3.51 6.75 -3.28
CA LYS A 256 -4.83 7.26 -2.91
C LYS A 256 -4.81 7.70 -1.43
N LEU A 257 -4.16 8.84 -1.16
CA LEU A 257 -4.04 9.38 0.20
C LEU A 257 -5.37 10.00 0.63
N ASP A 258 -5.73 9.83 1.91
CA ASP A 258 -6.85 10.53 2.51
C ASP A 258 -6.41 11.85 3.15
N TYR A 259 -5.20 11.87 3.73
CA TYR A 259 -4.64 13.02 4.45
C TYR A 259 -3.14 13.22 4.20
N GLY A 260 -2.70 14.48 4.25
CA GLY A 260 -1.30 14.87 4.29
C GLY A 260 -0.83 15.20 5.70
N LEU A 261 0.34 14.71 6.12
CA LEU A 261 0.99 15.07 7.38
C LEU A 261 2.29 15.83 7.10
N LEU A 262 2.26 17.16 7.19
CA LEU A 262 3.42 18.01 7.02
C LEU A 262 4.21 18.15 8.33
N THR A 263 5.44 17.65 8.38
CA THR A 263 6.30 17.78 9.56
C THR A 263 7.22 19.00 9.48
N VAL A 264 7.26 19.78 10.56
CA VAL A 264 8.13 20.95 10.72
C VAL A 264 8.89 20.83 12.03
N ALA A 265 10.23 20.79 12.00
CA ALA A 265 10.99 20.68 13.26
C ALA A 265 10.93 21.99 14.05
N ALA A 266 10.79 21.92 15.38
CA ALA A 266 10.72 23.09 16.26
C ALA A 266 12.07 23.82 16.37
N ASP A 267 13.19 23.14 16.17
CA ASP A 267 14.53 23.74 16.11
C ASP A 267 14.75 24.54 14.81
N ASP A 268 14.26 24.04 13.67
CA ASP A 268 14.53 24.63 12.35
C ASP A 268 13.41 25.59 11.86
N GLY A 269 12.15 25.19 12.01
CA GLY A 269 10.99 25.91 11.48
C GLY A 269 10.75 25.65 9.97
N PRO A 270 9.86 26.44 9.31
CA PRO A 270 9.48 26.18 7.92
C PRO A 270 10.59 26.51 6.89
N THR A 271 11.12 25.47 6.24
CA THR A 271 12.18 25.58 5.23
C THR A 271 11.65 25.76 3.80
N LYS A 272 12.54 25.95 2.81
CA LYS A 272 12.17 25.97 1.38
C LYS A 272 11.49 24.66 0.95
N THR A 273 12.04 23.51 1.34
CA THR A 273 11.45 22.19 1.06
C THR A 273 10.07 22.04 1.70
N THR A 274 9.89 22.58 2.91
CA THR A 274 8.58 22.61 3.58
C THR A 274 7.53 23.32 2.72
N ARG A 275 7.88 24.46 2.12
CA ARG A 275 6.99 25.20 1.21
C ARG A 275 6.72 24.46 -0.09
N GLU A 276 7.73 23.83 -0.66
CA GLU A 276 7.58 23.03 -1.88
C GLU A 276 6.65 21.84 -1.64
N HIS A 277 6.83 21.11 -0.54
CA HIS A 277 5.99 19.98 -0.16
C HIS A 277 4.55 20.40 0.17
N LEU A 278 4.37 21.49 0.92
CA LEU A 278 3.05 22.07 1.15
C LEU A 278 2.38 22.42 -0.19
N GLY A 279 3.12 23.00 -1.14
CA GLY A 279 2.61 23.29 -2.48
C GLY A 279 2.11 22.04 -3.22
N VAL A 280 2.78 20.89 -3.07
CA VAL A 280 2.33 19.62 -3.65
C VAL A 280 1.05 19.12 -2.98
N LEU A 281 1.03 19.07 -1.64
CA LEU A 281 -0.15 18.62 -0.87
C LEU A 281 -1.40 19.44 -1.19
N LEU A 282 -1.23 20.77 -1.31
CA LEU A 282 -2.34 21.67 -1.66
C LEU A 282 -2.76 21.53 -3.12
N ALA A 283 -1.82 21.27 -4.03
CA ALA A 283 -2.15 21.10 -5.44
C ALA A 283 -2.92 19.79 -5.71
N THR A 284 -2.70 18.76 -4.89
CA THR A 284 -3.49 17.52 -4.89
C THR A 284 -4.79 17.64 -4.11
N GLU A 285 -5.14 18.83 -3.59
CA GLU A 285 -6.35 19.08 -2.78
C GLU A 285 -6.45 18.13 -1.57
N LEU A 286 -5.31 17.72 -1.02
CA LEU A 286 -5.27 16.78 0.08
C LEU A 286 -5.51 17.52 1.40
N PRO A 287 -6.54 17.16 2.21
CA PRO A 287 -6.70 17.68 3.54
C PRO A 287 -5.40 17.46 4.35
N THR A 288 -4.86 18.54 4.90
CA THR A 288 -3.49 18.54 5.44
C THR A 288 -3.49 18.89 6.92
N MET A 289 -2.68 18.18 7.69
CA MET A 289 -2.32 18.47 9.07
C MET A 289 -0.84 18.85 9.16
N VAL A 290 -0.47 19.63 10.17
CA VAL A 290 0.92 19.96 10.47
C VAL A 290 1.32 19.42 11.83
N ALA A 291 2.42 18.66 11.86
CA ALA A 291 3.08 18.25 13.10
C ALA A 291 4.36 19.08 13.30
N ILE A 292 4.42 19.87 14.38
CA ILE A 292 5.63 20.57 14.79
C ILE A 292 6.44 19.60 15.67
N THR A 293 7.45 18.95 15.09
CA THR A 293 8.21 17.87 15.72
C THR A 293 9.40 18.37 16.53
N LYS A 294 10.02 17.49 17.33
CA LYS A 294 11.22 17.79 18.13
C LYS A 294 11.05 18.94 19.13
N ALA A 295 9.86 19.09 19.71
CA ALA A 295 9.63 20.11 20.73
C ALA A 295 10.55 19.95 21.96
N ASP A 296 11.04 18.73 22.23
CA ASP A 296 11.86 18.38 23.40
C ASP A 296 13.28 18.99 23.41
N ILE A 297 13.81 19.38 22.25
CA ILE A 297 15.19 19.93 22.15
C ILE A 297 15.23 21.47 22.16
N VAL A 298 14.07 22.13 22.26
CA VAL A 298 13.94 23.59 22.29
C VAL A 298 13.15 24.05 23.52
N ASP A 299 13.16 25.36 23.77
CA ASP A 299 12.31 25.96 24.81
C ASP A 299 10.93 26.38 24.26
N ASP A 300 9.98 26.61 25.17
CA ASP A 300 8.60 27.02 24.84
C ASP A 300 8.54 28.32 24.00
N GLU A 301 9.54 29.21 24.16
CA GLU A 301 9.60 30.46 23.39
C GLU A 301 9.86 30.17 21.91
N ARG A 302 10.81 29.25 21.62
CA ARG A 302 11.11 28.80 20.27
C ARG A 302 9.97 27.99 19.66
N VAL A 303 9.32 27.10 20.42
CA VAL A 303 8.11 26.39 19.95
C VAL A 303 7.06 27.40 19.49
N ALA A 304 6.73 28.38 20.35
CA ALA A 304 5.74 29.39 20.04
C ALA A 304 6.13 30.28 18.84
N GLU A 305 7.44 30.49 18.61
CA GLU A 305 7.93 31.16 17.41
C GLU A 305 7.65 30.36 16.14
N VAL A 306 8.02 29.07 16.12
CA VAL A 306 7.80 28.18 14.98
C VAL A 306 6.32 28.01 14.68
N GLU A 307 5.46 27.86 15.69
CA GLU A 307 4.01 27.86 15.49
C GLU A 307 3.54 29.12 14.74
N ARG A 308 4.01 30.30 15.14
CA ARG A 308 3.65 31.56 14.46
C ARG A 308 4.18 31.60 13.03
N GLU A 309 5.30 30.97 12.73
CA GLU A 309 5.85 30.86 11.37
C GLU A 309 5.05 29.90 10.50
N VAL A 310 4.70 28.73 11.02
CA VAL A 310 3.82 27.74 10.38
C VAL A 310 2.47 28.37 10.05
N GLU A 311 1.84 29.04 11.02
CA GLU A 311 0.56 29.71 10.78
C GLU A 311 0.64 30.82 9.72
N ARG A 312 1.75 31.58 9.69
CA ARG A 312 1.98 32.60 8.66
C ARG A 312 2.09 31.94 7.29
N LEU A 313 2.88 30.87 7.18
CA LEU A 313 3.04 30.10 5.95
C LEU A 313 1.69 29.59 5.43
N LEU A 314 0.86 29.02 6.31
CA LEU A 314 -0.47 28.52 5.93
C LEU A 314 -1.40 29.64 5.45
N ARG A 315 -1.42 30.79 6.15
CA ARG A 315 -2.22 31.95 5.73
C ARG A 315 -1.76 32.54 4.39
N ASP A 316 -0.44 32.55 4.12
CA ASP A 316 0.11 33.05 2.86
C ASP A 316 -0.36 32.23 1.65
N VAL A 317 -0.71 30.96 1.86
CA VAL A 317 -1.28 30.07 0.82
C VAL A 317 -2.80 29.91 0.94
N GLY A 318 -3.47 30.80 1.69
CA GLY A 318 -4.93 30.85 1.80
C GLY A 318 -5.55 29.80 2.72
N LYS A 319 -4.74 29.14 3.57
CA LYS A 319 -5.21 28.12 4.52
C LYS A 319 -5.39 28.70 5.92
N THR A 320 -6.35 28.15 6.67
CA THR A 320 -6.70 28.57 8.02
C THR A 320 -6.08 27.61 9.03
N PRO A 321 -5.05 28.01 9.80
CA PRO A 321 -4.47 27.14 10.81
C PRO A 321 -5.41 27.00 12.02
N LEU A 322 -5.54 25.77 12.53
CA LEU A 322 -6.29 25.42 13.73
C LEU A 322 -5.34 24.75 14.74
N ARG A 323 -5.10 25.39 15.90
CA ARG A 323 -4.23 24.82 16.94
C ARG A 323 -4.99 23.77 17.76
N VAL A 324 -4.57 22.52 17.68
CA VAL A 324 -5.26 21.40 18.37
C VAL A 324 -5.16 21.55 19.88
N GLU A 325 -4.02 21.98 20.42
CA GLU A 325 -3.84 22.23 21.87
C GLU A 325 -4.89 23.22 22.44
N ARG A 326 -5.28 24.22 21.64
CA ARG A 326 -6.21 25.27 22.08
C ARG A 326 -7.68 24.93 21.83
N HIS A 327 -7.96 24.26 20.72
CA HIS A 327 -9.31 24.03 20.22
C HIS A 327 -9.83 22.61 20.49
N GLY A 328 -8.95 21.69 20.84
CA GLY A 328 -9.25 20.27 21.03
C GLY A 328 -9.23 19.47 19.72
N VAL A 329 -9.13 18.15 19.85
CA VAL A 329 -9.19 17.20 18.73
C VAL A 329 -10.58 17.21 18.09
N ASP A 330 -11.65 17.33 18.88
CA ASP A 330 -13.03 17.43 18.38
C ASP A 330 -13.17 18.48 17.27
N ALA A 331 -12.73 19.71 17.55
CA ALA A 331 -12.80 20.81 16.59
C ALA A 331 -11.90 20.57 15.37
N ALA A 332 -10.75 19.91 15.57
CA ALA A 332 -9.86 19.58 14.46
C ALA A 332 -10.47 18.54 13.51
N VAL A 333 -11.14 17.50 14.03
CA VAL A 333 -11.83 16.49 13.22
C VAL A 333 -13.05 17.06 12.51
N GLU A 334 -13.81 17.94 13.16
CA GLU A 334 -15.02 18.55 12.57
C GLU A 334 -14.70 19.56 11.46
N GLU A 335 -13.60 20.31 11.61
CA GLU A 335 -13.31 21.44 10.72
C GLU A 335 -12.27 21.11 9.64
N ILE A 336 -11.49 20.02 9.79
CA ILE A 336 -10.47 19.67 8.79
C ILE A 336 -11.09 19.42 7.42
N ASP A 337 -10.60 20.20 6.46
CA ASP A 337 -10.96 20.09 5.05
C ASP A 337 -9.76 20.58 4.21
N GLU A 338 -10.00 20.87 2.94
CA GLU A 338 -8.96 21.43 2.07
C GLU A 338 -8.44 22.79 2.55
N ASN A 339 -9.17 23.54 3.39
CA ASN A 339 -8.88 24.91 3.80
C ASN A 339 -8.39 25.03 5.24
N VAL A 340 -8.92 24.26 6.17
CA VAL A 340 -8.57 24.28 7.59
C VAL A 340 -7.50 23.23 7.88
N VAL A 341 -6.41 23.67 8.51
CA VAL A 341 -5.22 22.84 8.73
C VAL A 341 -4.96 22.71 10.23
N PRO A 342 -5.23 21.54 10.84
CA PRO A 342 -4.86 21.27 12.22
C PRO A 342 -3.34 21.32 12.42
N VAL A 343 -2.91 21.92 13.53
CA VAL A 343 -1.51 22.03 13.93
C VAL A 343 -1.34 21.40 15.30
N VAL A 344 -0.49 20.38 15.38
CA VAL A 344 -0.16 19.63 16.60
C VAL A 344 1.33 19.78 16.88
N THR A 345 1.70 20.15 18.10
CA THR A 345 3.11 20.13 18.54
C THR A 345 3.42 18.76 19.12
N THR A 346 4.54 18.16 18.71
CA THR A 346 4.89 16.78 19.05
C THR A 346 6.37 16.59 19.41
N SER A 347 6.64 15.53 20.16
CA SER A 347 7.98 14.98 20.34
C SER A 347 7.93 13.45 20.33
N ALA A 348 8.74 12.86 19.45
CA ALA A 348 8.95 11.42 19.40
C ALA A 348 9.71 10.89 20.63
N VAL A 349 10.47 11.74 21.31
CA VAL A 349 11.31 11.36 22.47
C VAL A 349 10.49 11.39 23.76
N THR A 350 9.70 12.44 23.98
CA THR A 350 8.86 12.58 25.18
C THR A 350 7.46 11.99 25.03
N MET A 351 7.09 11.58 23.81
CA MET A 351 5.74 11.14 23.41
C MET A 351 4.68 12.25 23.47
N GLU A 352 5.07 13.51 23.69
CA GLU A 352 4.14 14.64 23.73
C GLU A 352 3.42 14.80 22.38
N GLY A 353 2.10 15.00 22.42
CA GLY A 353 1.25 15.25 21.26
C GLY A 353 0.95 14.03 20.39
N LEU A 354 1.50 12.85 20.69
CA LEU A 354 1.19 11.61 19.96
C LEU A 354 -0.21 11.10 20.28
N ASP A 355 -0.69 11.30 21.51
CA ASP A 355 -2.07 11.03 21.93
C ASP A 355 -3.09 11.86 21.14
N ALA A 356 -2.79 13.14 20.92
CA ALA A 356 -3.63 14.00 20.07
C ALA A 356 -3.63 13.54 18.60
N LEU A 357 -2.50 13.05 18.09
CA LEU A 357 -2.43 12.46 16.75
C LEU A 357 -3.20 11.14 16.67
N ASP A 358 -3.08 10.26 17.66
CA ASP A 358 -3.84 9.02 17.72
C ASP A 358 -5.34 9.31 17.70
N GLU A 359 -5.82 10.21 18.56
CA GLU A 359 -7.24 10.57 18.64
C GLU A 359 -7.73 11.21 17.33
N LEU A 360 -6.89 11.99 16.64
CA LEU A 360 -7.19 12.47 15.29
C LEU A 360 -7.37 11.29 14.33
N PHE A 361 -6.37 10.43 14.19
CA PHE A 361 -6.39 9.35 13.20
C PHE A 361 -7.48 8.30 13.44
N GLU A 362 -7.84 8.05 14.71
CA GLU A 362 -8.97 7.20 15.10
C GLU A 362 -10.31 7.76 14.62
N ARG A 363 -10.45 9.09 14.50
CA ARG A 363 -11.74 9.74 14.29
C ARG A 363 -11.91 10.41 12.93
N LEU A 364 -10.82 10.66 12.20
CA LEU A 364 -10.86 11.31 10.89
C LEU A 364 -11.65 10.47 9.86
N PRO A 365 -12.62 11.02 9.14
CA PRO A 365 -13.36 10.23 8.16
C PRO A 365 -12.45 9.77 7.00
N LYS A 366 -12.78 8.63 6.37
CA LYS A 366 -12.19 8.31 5.05
C LYS A 366 -12.66 9.36 4.05
N THR A 367 -11.74 10.02 3.35
CA THR A 367 -12.07 11.14 2.45
C THR A 367 -12.28 10.66 1.02
N THR A 368 -11.79 9.45 0.71
CA THR A 368 -11.85 8.86 -0.61
C THR A 368 -13.11 8.00 -0.82
N ALA A 369 -13.86 8.28 -1.89
CA ALA A 369 -15.04 7.48 -2.25
C ALA A 369 -14.63 6.12 -2.85
N ASP A 370 -15.38 5.07 -2.51
CA ASP A 370 -15.18 3.70 -3.01
C ASP A 370 -16.05 3.36 -4.23
N SER A 371 -16.71 4.36 -4.81
CA SER A 371 -17.65 4.14 -5.92
C SER A 371 -16.95 3.97 -7.26
N GLY A 372 -17.29 2.91 -7.99
CA GLY A 372 -16.87 2.71 -9.37
C GLY A 372 -16.44 1.27 -9.64
N GLU A 373 -16.10 1.00 -10.89
CA GLU A 373 -15.50 -0.27 -11.30
C GLU A 373 -14.07 -0.40 -10.78
N PHE A 374 -13.55 -1.62 -10.71
CA PHE A 374 -12.21 -1.89 -10.21
C PHE A 374 -11.15 -1.09 -10.97
N ARG A 375 -10.21 -0.50 -10.24
CA ARG A 375 -9.04 0.13 -10.85
C ARG A 375 -7.88 0.14 -9.90
N MET A 376 -6.72 -0.28 -10.38
CA MET A 376 -5.49 -0.23 -9.59
C MET A 376 -4.32 0.18 -10.47
N TYR A 377 -3.67 1.29 -10.12
CA TYR A 377 -2.43 1.70 -10.77
C TYR A 377 -1.24 0.94 -10.20
N ILE A 378 -0.36 0.47 -11.10
CA ILE A 378 0.82 -0.31 -10.74
C ILE A 378 1.96 0.64 -10.38
N ASP A 379 2.43 0.54 -9.14
CA ASP A 379 3.55 1.33 -8.62
C ASP A 379 4.86 0.52 -8.51
N ARG A 380 4.76 -0.78 -8.20
CA ARG A 380 5.90 -1.70 -8.10
C ARG A 380 5.56 -3.04 -8.73
N THR A 381 6.59 -3.73 -9.17
CA THR A 381 6.51 -5.08 -9.71
C THR A 381 7.57 -5.94 -9.04
N TYR A 382 7.22 -7.19 -8.76
CA TYR A 382 8.10 -8.16 -8.13
C TYR A 382 7.94 -9.51 -8.84
N SER A 383 9.01 -10.29 -8.86
CA SER A 383 8.94 -11.70 -9.23
C SER A 383 9.07 -12.51 -7.95
N VAL A 384 7.99 -13.18 -7.55
CA VAL A 384 7.99 -14.06 -6.37
C VAL A 384 8.09 -15.50 -6.85
N THR A 385 9.10 -16.23 -6.38
CA THR A 385 9.33 -17.63 -6.74
C THR A 385 8.10 -18.47 -6.40
N GLY A 386 7.63 -19.29 -7.34
CA GLY A 386 6.43 -20.12 -7.18
C GLY A 386 5.09 -19.40 -7.40
N VAL A 387 5.03 -18.08 -7.19
CA VAL A 387 3.82 -17.27 -7.36
C VAL A 387 3.76 -16.63 -8.76
N GLY A 388 4.88 -16.11 -9.26
CA GLY A 388 4.99 -15.47 -10.57
C GLY A 388 5.14 -13.94 -10.47
N ALA A 389 4.60 -13.23 -11.45
CA ALA A 389 4.61 -11.77 -11.48
C ALA A 389 3.65 -11.22 -10.44
N VAL A 390 4.11 -10.28 -9.61
CA VAL A 390 3.29 -9.60 -8.61
C VAL A 390 3.27 -8.11 -8.92
N ALA A 391 2.09 -7.57 -9.20
CA ALA A 391 1.87 -6.14 -9.36
C ALA A 391 1.44 -5.55 -8.03
N SER A 392 2.12 -4.51 -7.56
CA SER A 392 1.77 -3.81 -6.32
C SER A 392 1.42 -2.36 -6.58
N GLY A 393 0.43 -1.87 -5.85
CA GLY A 393 -0.17 -0.56 -6.06
C GLY A 393 -1.35 -0.34 -5.14
N THR A 394 -2.04 0.78 -5.37
CA THR A 394 -3.22 1.17 -4.61
C THR A 394 -4.47 1.01 -5.46
N ILE A 395 -5.50 0.39 -4.88
CA ILE A 395 -6.80 0.28 -5.51
C ILE A 395 -7.48 1.65 -5.45
N MET A 396 -7.77 2.23 -6.61
CA MET A 396 -8.36 3.56 -6.74
C MET A 396 -9.89 3.51 -6.64
N SER A 397 -10.52 2.49 -7.20
CA SER A 397 -11.98 2.32 -7.21
C SER A 397 -12.34 0.84 -7.27
N GLY A 398 -13.57 0.51 -6.87
CA GLY A 398 -14.10 -0.85 -6.91
C GLY A 398 -13.37 -1.81 -5.98
N GLU A 399 -13.44 -3.08 -6.35
CA GLU A 399 -12.94 -4.21 -5.58
C GLU A 399 -12.42 -5.32 -6.50
N VAL A 400 -11.54 -6.15 -5.98
CA VAL A 400 -10.95 -7.30 -6.69
C VAL A 400 -10.91 -8.49 -5.77
N GLU A 401 -11.19 -9.67 -6.33
CA GLU A 401 -11.18 -10.96 -5.65
C GLU A 401 -10.15 -11.91 -6.27
N ALA A 402 -9.66 -12.85 -5.48
CA ALA A 402 -8.84 -13.94 -6.00
C ALA A 402 -9.65 -14.77 -7.02
N GLY A 403 -9.05 -15.02 -8.18
CA GLY A 403 -9.69 -15.68 -9.32
C GLY A 403 -10.25 -14.73 -10.38
N ASP A 404 -10.32 -13.42 -10.13
CA ASP A 404 -10.82 -12.46 -11.10
C ASP A 404 -9.97 -12.41 -12.39
N GLU A 405 -10.65 -12.29 -13.53
CA GLU A 405 -10.04 -11.95 -14.80
C GLU A 405 -9.99 -10.43 -14.97
N LEU A 406 -8.81 -9.90 -15.32
CA LEU A 406 -8.54 -8.47 -15.43
C LEU A 406 -7.81 -8.14 -16.73
N LEU A 407 -7.87 -6.87 -17.14
CA LEU A 407 -7.01 -6.30 -18.16
C LEU A 407 -5.82 -5.58 -17.54
N LEU A 408 -4.62 -5.94 -17.99
CA LEU A 408 -3.35 -5.28 -17.66
C LEU A 408 -2.85 -4.46 -18.85
N GLY A 409 -2.57 -3.17 -18.63
CA GLY A 409 -1.96 -2.32 -19.64
C GLY A 409 -1.92 -0.85 -19.23
N PRO A 410 -1.69 0.09 -20.15
CA PRO A 410 -1.34 -0.16 -21.53
C PRO A 410 0.08 -0.70 -21.67
N MET A 411 0.24 -1.66 -22.60
CA MET A 411 1.53 -2.13 -23.09
C MET A 411 2.21 -1.03 -23.92
N ALA A 412 3.47 -1.23 -24.32
CA ALA A 412 4.23 -0.23 -25.09
C ALA A 412 3.56 0.18 -26.42
N ASP A 413 2.74 -0.69 -27.01
CA ASP A 413 1.95 -0.44 -28.22
C ASP A 413 0.53 0.10 -27.94
N GLY A 414 0.15 0.27 -26.67
CA GLY A 414 -1.18 0.71 -26.24
C GLY A 414 -2.17 -0.44 -26.02
N ALA A 415 -1.81 -1.69 -26.29
CA ALA A 415 -2.73 -2.81 -26.07
C ALA A 415 -2.88 -3.16 -24.58
N PHE A 416 -3.96 -3.85 -24.24
CA PHE A 416 -4.17 -4.47 -22.93
C PHE A 416 -4.12 -5.99 -23.07
N ARG A 417 -3.70 -6.67 -22.00
CA ARG A 417 -3.58 -8.13 -21.93
C ARG A 417 -4.44 -8.66 -20.80
N GLU A 418 -5.19 -9.72 -21.09
CA GLU A 418 -5.91 -10.48 -20.07
C GLU A 418 -4.94 -11.18 -19.10
N VAL A 419 -5.21 -11.03 -17.82
CA VAL A 419 -4.50 -11.66 -16.71
C VAL A 419 -5.51 -12.17 -15.69
N GLU A 420 -5.11 -13.15 -14.88
CA GLU A 420 -5.95 -13.72 -13.82
C GLU A 420 -5.29 -13.45 -12.46
N VAL A 421 -6.10 -13.03 -11.49
CA VAL A 421 -5.68 -12.80 -10.10
C VAL A 421 -5.49 -14.13 -9.40
N ARG A 422 -4.26 -14.45 -8.99
CA ARG A 422 -3.96 -15.68 -8.24
C ARG A 422 -4.15 -15.54 -6.74
N SER A 423 -3.66 -14.44 -6.19
CA SER A 423 -3.72 -14.15 -4.76
C SER A 423 -3.52 -12.65 -4.55
N ILE A 424 -4.10 -12.13 -3.47
CA ILE A 424 -3.96 -10.75 -3.06
C ILE A 424 -3.30 -10.74 -1.68
N GLU A 425 -2.29 -9.88 -1.51
CA GLU A 425 -1.57 -9.71 -0.25
C GLU A 425 -1.60 -8.24 0.18
N MET A 426 -1.97 -7.99 1.43
CA MET A 426 -1.94 -6.69 2.09
C MET A 426 -1.03 -6.76 3.31
N HIS A 427 0.05 -5.98 3.35
CA HIS A 427 0.99 -5.95 4.48
C HIS A 427 1.49 -7.32 4.98
N TYR A 428 1.76 -8.26 4.05
CA TYR A 428 2.16 -9.65 4.31
C TYR A 428 1.05 -10.58 4.83
N HIS A 429 -0.19 -10.11 4.87
CA HIS A 429 -1.37 -10.92 5.14
C HIS A 429 -2.11 -11.19 3.81
N ARG A 430 -2.52 -12.44 3.57
CA ARG A 430 -3.28 -12.82 2.37
C ARG A 430 -4.75 -12.51 2.57
N VAL A 431 -5.37 -11.93 1.54
CA VAL A 431 -6.80 -11.60 1.53
C VAL A 431 -7.45 -12.17 0.29
N ASP A 432 -8.69 -12.64 0.41
CA ASP A 432 -9.46 -13.14 -0.73
C ASP A 432 -10.04 -12.01 -1.58
N LYS A 433 -10.22 -10.83 -0.95
CA LYS A 433 -10.78 -9.63 -1.57
C LYS A 433 -10.08 -8.37 -1.08
N ALA A 434 -9.97 -7.37 -1.95
CA ALA A 434 -9.50 -6.05 -1.58
C ALA A 434 -10.32 -4.94 -2.27
N LYS A 435 -10.53 -3.83 -1.57
CA LYS A 435 -11.31 -2.68 -2.04
C LYS A 435 -10.48 -1.42 -2.20
N ALA A 436 -11.07 -0.38 -2.77
CA ALA A 436 -10.46 0.92 -2.94
C ALA A 436 -9.89 1.54 -1.63
N GLY A 437 -8.75 2.22 -1.76
CA GLY A 437 -7.94 2.75 -0.66
C GLY A 437 -6.87 1.78 -0.14
N ARG A 438 -6.94 0.49 -0.49
CA ARG A 438 -5.97 -0.50 -0.04
C ARG A 438 -4.71 -0.53 -0.90
N ILE A 439 -3.55 -0.62 -0.24
CA ILE A 439 -2.27 -0.91 -0.88
C ILE A 439 -2.08 -2.43 -0.86
N VAL A 440 -2.06 -3.04 -2.04
CA VAL A 440 -1.99 -4.49 -2.18
C VAL A 440 -0.88 -4.93 -3.14
N GLY A 441 -0.46 -6.17 -2.99
CA GLY A 441 0.28 -6.93 -4.00
C GLY A 441 -0.64 -7.99 -4.61
N ILE A 442 -0.81 -7.95 -5.92
CA ILE A 442 -1.65 -8.90 -6.66
C ILE A 442 -0.73 -9.81 -7.48
N ALA A 443 -0.76 -11.10 -7.18
CA ALA A 443 -0.10 -12.11 -7.99
C ALA A 443 -0.89 -12.36 -9.28
N LEU A 444 -0.23 -12.21 -10.42
CA LEU A 444 -0.85 -12.29 -11.74
C LEU A 444 -0.41 -13.53 -12.51
N LYS A 445 -1.38 -14.21 -13.12
CA LYS A 445 -1.18 -15.28 -14.10
C LYS A 445 -1.36 -14.73 -15.52
N GLY A 446 -0.65 -15.30 -16.49
CA GLY A 446 -0.72 -14.89 -17.90
C GLY A 446 0.26 -13.77 -18.29
N VAL A 447 1.05 -13.26 -17.35
CA VAL A 447 2.07 -12.24 -17.60
C VAL A 447 3.39 -12.56 -16.90
N ARG A 448 4.50 -12.10 -17.48
CA ARG A 448 5.82 -12.16 -16.87
C ARG A 448 6.12 -10.83 -16.19
N GLU A 449 6.87 -10.86 -15.09
CA GLU A 449 7.25 -9.66 -14.33
C GLU A 449 7.89 -8.58 -15.23
N ALA A 450 8.77 -8.97 -16.16
CA ALA A 450 9.42 -8.06 -17.09
C ALA A 450 8.49 -7.37 -18.11
N ASP A 451 7.26 -7.87 -18.26
CA ASP A 451 6.24 -7.25 -19.11
C ASP A 451 5.31 -6.31 -18.31
N VAL A 452 5.44 -6.26 -16.97
CA VAL A 452 4.68 -5.39 -16.08
C VAL A 452 5.54 -4.18 -15.74
N GLU A 453 5.05 -2.97 -16.03
CA GLU A 453 5.79 -1.74 -15.74
C GLU A 453 4.96 -0.78 -14.89
N ARG A 454 5.66 0.05 -14.10
CA ARG A 454 5.05 1.16 -13.37
C ARG A 454 4.37 2.13 -14.33
N GLY A 455 3.18 2.62 -13.96
CA GLY A 455 2.34 3.46 -14.82
C GLY A 455 1.31 2.68 -15.63
N MET A 456 1.37 1.35 -15.62
CA MET A 456 0.26 0.49 -16.06
C MET A 456 -0.85 0.47 -15.00
N VAL A 457 -2.00 -0.07 -15.39
CA VAL A 457 -3.24 -0.18 -14.63
C VAL A 457 -3.83 -1.57 -14.81
N LEU A 458 -4.48 -2.07 -13.75
CA LEU A 458 -5.38 -3.21 -13.80
C LEU A 458 -6.83 -2.72 -13.81
N LEU A 459 -7.64 -3.30 -14.70
CA LEU A 459 -9.05 -2.98 -14.93
C LEU A 459 -9.88 -4.28 -15.05
N PRO A 460 -11.22 -4.23 -14.93
CA PRO A 460 -12.09 -5.36 -15.23
C PRO A 460 -11.85 -5.92 -16.64
N ALA A 461 -12.05 -7.22 -16.81
CA ALA A 461 -11.89 -7.90 -18.10
C ALA A 461 -12.75 -7.32 -19.24
N ASP A 462 -13.92 -6.77 -18.92
CA ASP A 462 -14.88 -6.21 -19.87
C ASP A 462 -14.70 -4.70 -20.12
N ALA A 463 -13.69 -4.08 -19.50
CA ALA A 463 -13.37 -2.69 -19.76
C ALA A 463 -12.88 -2.46 -21.20
N ASP A 464 -13.18 -1.28 -21.76
CA ASP A 464 -12.71 -0.85 -23.09
C ASP A 464 -11.81 0.40 -22.96
N PRO A 465 -10.59 0.26 -22.39
CA PRO A 465 -9.72 1.39 -22.12
C PRO A 465 -9.17 2.02 -23.40
N GLN A 466 -9.14 3.36 -23.43
CA GLN A 466 -8.60 4.14 -24.53
C GLN A 466 -7.34 4.90 -24.06
N PRO A 467 -6.15 4.29 -24.12
CA PRO A 467 -4.94 4.95 -23.66
C PRO A 467 -4.49 6.02 -24.66
N VAL A 468 -4.10 7.18 -24.13
CA VAL A 468 -3.73 8.35 -24.93
C VAL A 468 -2.26 8.70 -24.75
N ARG A 469 -1.67 9.31 -25.78
CA ARG A 469 -0.33 9.93 -25.67
C ARG A 469 -0.43 11.42 -25.43
N GLU A 470 -1.59 12.02 -25.62
CA GLU A 470 -1.80 13.44 -25.63
C GLU A 470 -3.14 13.75 -24.97
N PHE A 471 -3.16 14.78 -24.13
CA PHE A 471 -4.34 15.24 -23.41
C PHE A 471 -4.28 16.76 -23.23
N GLU A 472 -5.44 17.37 -23.03
CA GLU A 472 -5.59 18.78 -22.68
C GLU A 472 -5.56 18.94 -21.15
N ALA A 473 -4.92 20.00 -20.68
CA ALA A 473 -4.84 20.31 -19.27
C ALA A 473 -4.86 21.80 -18.99
N GLU A 474 -5.42 22.19 -17.85
CA GLU A 474 -5.18 23.51 -17.26
C GLU A 474 -3.89 23.41 -16.43
N VAL A 475 -2.85 24.16 -16.83
CA VAL A 475 -1.53 24.15 -16.20
C VAL A 475 -1.33 25.43 -15.39
N VAL A 476 -0.91 25.29 -14.13
CA VAL A 476 -0.54 26.39 -13.24
C VAL A 476 0.95 26.35 -12.97
N VAL A 477 1.65 27.44 -13.24
CA VAL A 477 3.08 27.58 -12.97
C VAL A 477 3.28 28.08 -11.55
N LEU A 478 3.92 27.27 -10.71
CA LEU A 478 4.27 27.68 -9.34
C LEU A 478 5.40 28.73 -9.37
N ASN A 479 5.67 29.36 -8.23
CA ASN A 479 6.65 30.44 -8.10
C ASN A 479 8.12 29.98 -8.32
N HIS A 480 8.48 29.69 -9.57
CA HIS A 480 9.81 29.34 -10.03
C HIS A 480 10.15 30.18 -11.27
N PRO A 481 11.39 30.69 -11.46
CA PRO A 481 11.76 31.57 -12.58
C PRO A 481 11.72 30.95 -14.00
N THR A 482 11.20 29.74 -14.18
CA THR A 482 11.22 29.05 -15.48
C THR A 482 10.03 29.53 -16.32
N ARG A 483 10.29 29.88 -17.58
CA ARG A 483 9.24 30.11 -18.57
C ARG A 483 8.87 28.78 -19.23
N ILE A 484 7.57 28.48 -19.27
CA ILE A 484 7.05 27.33 -20.00
C ILE A 484 6.60 27.82 -21.36
N GLY A 485 7.21 27.34 -22.43
CA GLY A 485 6.85 27.69 -23.80
C GLY A 485 6.47 26.46 -24.61
N ASP A 486 6.10 26.67 -25.86
CA ASP A 486 5.88 25.59 -26.83
C ASP A 486 7.10 24.66 -26.94
N GLY A 487 6.85 23.35 -26.80
CA GLY A 487 7.88 22.32 -26.79
C GLY A 487 8.69 22.24 -25.50
N TYR A 488 8.22 22.81 -24.38
CA TYR A 488 8.87 22.61 -23.07
C TYR A 488 8.77 21.15 -22.64
N GLU A 489 9.87 20.56 -22.16
CA GLU A 489 9.98 19.12 -21.89
C GLU A 489 10.22 18.79 -20.39
N PRO A 490 9.23 18.95 -19.51
CA PRO A 490 9.36 18.53 -18.12
C PRO A 490 9.10 17.02 -17.96
N VAL A 491 9.41 16.51 -16.76
CA VAL A 491 8.88 15.21 -16.33
C VAL A 491 7.52 15.42 -15.66
N VAL A 492 6.49 14.76 -16.18
CA VAL A 492 5.13 14.73 -15.63
C VAL A 492 4.99 13.53 -14.70
N HIS A 493 4.45 13.79 -13.50
CA HIS A 493 4.02 12.79 -12.52
C HIS A 493 2.50 12.84 -12.43
N LEU A 494 1.84 11.82 -12.96
CA LEU A 494 0.39 11.66 -12.98
C LEU A 494 0.09 10.27 -12.44
N GLU A 495 -0.59 10.15 -11.31
CA GLU A 495 -0.74 8.88 -10.59
C GLU A 495 0.63 8.18 -10.42
N THR A 496 0.76 6.91 -10.83
CA THR A 496 2.03 6.18 -10.83
C THR A 496 2.94 6.49 -12.02
N ILE A 497 2.47 7.24 -13.02
CA ILE A 497 3.22 7.58 -14.23
C ILE A 497 4.31 8.61 -13.89
N SER A 498 5.48 8.45 -14.49
CA SER A 498 6.58 9.40 -14.40
C SER A 498 7.34 9.41 -15.73
N GLU A 499 6.90 10.23 -16.68
CA GLU A 499 7.46 10.29 -18.03
C GLU A 499 7.79 11.73 -18.45
N ALA A 500 8.82 11.90 -19.28
CA ALA A 500 9.02 13.17 -19.99
C ALA A 500 7.85 13.43 -20.94
N ALA A 501 7.32 14.64 -20.92
CA ALA A 501 6.23 15.07 -21.79
C ALA A 501 6.58 16.39 -22.48
N GLU A 502 5.98 16.66 -23.63
CA GLU A 502 6.06 17.93 -24.35
C GLU A 502 4.83 18.79 -24.03
N PHE A 503 5.06 20.06 -23.70
CA PHE A 503 4.00 21.02 -23.36
C PHE A 503 3.82 22.00 -24.51
N HIS A 504 2.56 22.22 -24.90
CA HIS A 504 2.16 23.16 -25.93
C HIS A 504 1.10 24.12 -25.38
N PRO A 505 1.51 25.20 -24.68
CA PRO A 505 0.57 26.16 -24.12
C PRO A 505 -0.20 26.89 -25.24
N ARG A 506 -1.54 26.95 -25.18
CA ARG A 506 -2.36 27.61 -26.21
C ARG A 506 -2.05 29.10 -26.34
N GLY A 507 -1.69 29.75 -25.23
CA GLY A 507 -1.22 31.15 -25.20
C GLY A 507 0.23 31.36 -25.66
N GLY A 508 0.91 30.30 -26.12
CA GLY A 508 2.30 30.30 -26.57
C GLY A 508 3.34 30.21 -25.44
N GLN A 509 3.05 30.79 -24.27
CA GLN A 509 3.90 30.67 -23.08
C GLN A 509 3.11 30.88 -21.78
N LEU A 510 3.63 30.32 -20.68
CA LEU A 510 3.22 30.59 -19.31
C LEU A 510 4.42 31.10 -18.49
N LEU A 511 4.19 32.15 -17.70
CA LEU A 511 5.14 32.74 -16.75
C LEU A 511 4.86 32.26 -15.32
N PRO A 512 5.76 32.52 -14.37
CA PRO A 512 5.55 32.10 -12.98
C PRO A 512 4.31 32.77 -12.39
N GLY A 513 3.40 31.96 -11.82
CA GLY A 513 2.10 32.40 -11.32
C GLY A 513 0.97 32.41 -12.35
N ASP A 514 1.26 32.21 -13.64
CA ASP A 514 0.22 32.10 -14.67
C ASP A 514 -0.48 30.74 -14.58
N SER A 515 -1.73 30.71 -15.03
CA SER A 515 -2.40 29.49 -15.45
C SER A 515 -2.79 29.55 -16.92
N GLY A 516 -2.91 28.40 -17.58
CA GLY A 516 -3.53 28.34 -18.89
C GLY A 516 -3.61 26.94 -19.49
N ALA A 517 -4.55 26.82 -20.43
CA ALA A 517 -4.77 25.63 -21.24
C ALA A 517 -3.52 25.25 -22.04
N THR A 518 -3.11 24.00 -21.88
CA THR A 518 -1.88 23.43 -22.44
C THR A 518 -2.16 22.00 -22.90
N THR A 519 -1.83 21.73 -24.15
CA THR A 519 -1.79 20.35 -24.66
C THR A 519 -0.50 19.70 -24.16
N VAL A 520 -0.62 18.55 -23.50
CA VAL A 520 0.49 17.79 -22.92
C VAL A 520 0.61 16.45 -23.62
N ARG A 521 1.82 16.12 -24.08
CA ARG A 521 2.09 14.90 -24.85
C ARG A 521 3.20 14.05 -24.24
N PHE A 522 2.90 12.82 -23.87
CA PHE A 522 3.88 11.82 -23.44
C PHE A 522 4.80 11.40 -24.59
N LYS A 523 6.12 11.43 -24.35
CA LYS A 523 7.15 11.25 -25.38
C LYS A 523 7.32 9.80 -25.82
N PHE A 524 7.14 8.82 -24.95
CA PHE A 524 7.54 7.43 -25.21
C PHE A 524 6.36 6.48 -25.33
N ARG A 525 5.36 6.56 -24.44
CA ARG A 525 4.26 5.57 -24.39
C ARG A 525 2.88 6.22 -24.26
N PRO A 526 1.81 5.52 -24.69
CA PRO A 526 0.44 5.88 -24.32
C PRO A 526 0.15 5.44 -22.88
N TYR A 527 -0.72 6.17 -22.20
CA TYR A 527 -1.15 5.88 -20.83
C TYR A 527 -2.66 6.01 -20.71
N LEU A 528 -3.25 5.31 -19.75
CA LEU A 528 -4.63 5.56 -19.37
C LEU A 528 -4.69 6.85 -18.54
N VAL A 529 -5.34 7.86 -19.08
CA VAL A 529 -5.52 9.18 -18.46
C VAL A 529 -7.01 9.48 -18.45
N GLU A 530 -7.49 10.12 -17.39
CA GLU A 530 -8.87 10.54 -17.22
C GLU A 530 -8.98 12.04 -16.94
N GLU A 531 -10.11 12.62 -17.34
CA GLU A 531 -10.44 14.01 -17.01
C GLU A 531 -10.52 14.20 -15.49
N GLY A 532 -10.06 15.35 -15.02
CA GLY A 532 -9.99 15.68 -13.60
C GLY A 532 -8.73 15.18 -12.90
N GLN A 533 -7.94 14.27 -13.50
CA GLN A 533 -6.70 13.81 -12.89
C GLN A 533 -5.70 14.97 -12.76
N ARG A 534 -5.03 15.02 -11.63
CA ARG A 534 -4.03 16.04 -11.32
C ARG A 534 -2.64 15.49 -11.53
N PHE A 535 -1.73 16.35 -11.97
CA PHE A 535 -0.34 15.99 -12.16
C PHE A 535 0.59 17.09 -11.72
N VAL A 536 1.79 16.69 -11.32
CA VAL A 536 2.89 17.60 -11.00
C VAL A 536 3.93 17.47 -12.09
N PHE A 537 4.45 18.60 -12.60
CA PHE A 537 5.55 18.57 -13.57
C PHE A 537 6.79 19.28 -13.04
N ARG A 538 7.96 18.75 -13.39
CA ARG A 538 9.23 19.17 -12.81
C ARG A 538 10.40 19.14 -13.78
N GLU A 539 11.41 19.93 -13.44
CA GLU A 539 12.74 19.95 -14.04
C GLU A 539 13.75 20.24 -12.92
N GLY A 540 14.27 19.17 -12.31
CA GLY A 540 14.96 19.22 -11.02
C GLY A 540 13.98 19.48 -9.87
N GLN A 541 13.47 20.71 -9.77
CA GLN A 541 12.44 21.12 -8.82
C GLN A 541 11.04 21.12 -9.46
N SER A 542 10.00 20.99 -8.64
CA SER A 542 8.61 21.16 -9.08
C SER A 542 8.43 22.54 -9.72
N LYS A 543 7.85 22.57 -10.93
CA LYS A 543 7.66 23.81 -11.71
C LYS A 543 6.21 24.25 -11.69
N GLY A 544 5.30 23.29 -11.66
CA GLY A 544 3.89 23.57 -11.62
C GLY A 544 3.07 22.31 -11.46
N VAL A 545 1.77 22.53 -11.49
CA VAL A 545 0.76 21.48 -11.45
C VAL A 545 -0.19 21.64 -12.62
N GLY A 546 -0.87 20.58 -13.00
CA GLY A 546 -1.93 20.65 -13.97
C GLY A 546 -3.09 19.73 -13.63
N THR A 547 -4.24 20.03 -14.21
CA THR A 547 -5.44 19.19 -14.13
C THR A 547 -5.83 18.83 -15.55
N VAL A 548 -6.01 17.55 -15.83
CA VAL A 548 -6.49 17.05 -17.13
C VAL A 548 -7.90 17.57 -17.35
N THR A 549 -8.13 18.22 -18.49
CA THR A 549 -9.43 18.81 -18.86
C THR A 549 -10.07 18.12 -20.06
N GLY A 550 -9.33 17.30 -20.82
CA GLY A 550 -9.87 16.55 -21.95
C GLY A 550 -8.87 15.56 -22.54
N LEU A 551 -9.37 14.48 -23.15
CA LEU A 551 -8.54 13.43 -23.76
C LEU A 551 -8.42 13.54 -25.29
N ASN A 552 -9.19 14.45 -25.91
CA ASN A 552 -9.20 14.67 -27.36
C ASN A 552 -8.68 16.09 -27.68
N PRO A 553 -7.47 16.24 -28.26
CA PRO A 553 -6.90 17.55 -28.59
C PRO A 553 -7.55 18.24 -29.81
N GLY A 554 -8.76 17.83 -30.24
CA GLY A 554 -9.25 18.10 -31.60
C GLY A 554 -10.70 18.54 -31.80
N ASP A 555 -11.58 18.56 -30.79
CA ASP A 555 -13.01 18.87 -31.02
C ASP A 555 -13.46 20.29 -30.61
N ASP A 556 -12.57 21.12 -30.04
CA ASP A 556 -12.86 22.54 -29.76
C ASP A 556 -12.28 23.48 -30.84
N ALA A 557 -12.50 23.14 -32.11
CA ALA A 557 -12.39 24.09 -33.21
C ALA A 557 -13.76 24.25 -33.86
N ASP A 558 -14.33 25.46 -33.69
CA ASP A 558 -15.60 25.98 -34.22
C ASP A 558 -16.86 25.73 -33.37
N ASP A 559 -17.14 26.65 -32.44
CA ASP A 559 -18.47 27.28 -32.31
C ASP A 559 -18.36 28.75 -31.84
#